data_AF-A0A7X6NKH7-F1
#
_entry.id   AF-A0A7X6NKH7-F1
#
_cell.length_a   1.000
_cell.length_b   1.000
_cell.length_c   1.000
_cell.angle_alpha   90.00
_cell.angle_beta   90.00
_cell.angle_gamma   90.00
#
_symmetry.space_group_name_H-M   'P 1'
#
loop_
_entity.id
_entity.type
_entity.pdbx_description
1 polymer ?
#
loop_
_entity_poly.entity_id
_entity_poly.type
_entity_poly.pdbx_seq_one_letter_code
_entity_poly.pdbx_strand_id
1 'polypeptide(L)' 'IAGGGGGGRPDFAQAGGKNPEKIDEAINAVRKQIASI' A
#
# COMPACT_ATOMS: atom_id res chain seq x y z
N ILE A 1 -0.66 -3.34 6.09
CA ILE A 1 -2.13 -3.31 5.81
C ILE A 1 -2.58 -4.65 5.25
N ALA A 2 -2.40 -4.94 3.96
CA ALA A 2 -2.89 -6.18 3.32
C ALA A 2 -1.97 -7.42 3.43
N GLY A 3 -0.99 -7.42 4.36
CA GLY A 3 -0.02 -8.49 4.58
C GLY A 3 0.90 -8.78 3.38
N GLY A 4 2.22 -8.95 3.58
CA GLY A 4 3.16 -9.25 2.49
C GLY A 4 4.38 -8.34 2.47
N GLY A 5 5.11 -8.35 1.35
CA GLY A 5 6.38 -7.64 1.19
C GLY A 5 6.55 -7.10 -0.23
N GLY A 6 7.49 -6.17 -0.39
CA GLY A 6 7.77 -5.51 -1.66
C GLY A 6 9.14 -4.84 -1.65
N GLY A 7 9.56 -4.35 -2.81
CA GLY A 7 10.83 -3.69 -3.02
C GLY A 7 10.75 -2.68 -4.17
N GLY A 8 11.74 -1.80 -4.27
CA GLY A 8 11.72 -0.74 -5.25
C GLY A 8 12.85 0.29 -5.09
N ARG A 9 12.65 1.40 -5.77
CA ARG A 9 13.44 2.64 -5.76
C ARG A 9 12.59 3.76 -5.11
N PRO A 10 13.17 4.94 -4.81
CA PRO A 10 12.44 6.04 -4.18
C PRO A 10 11.20 6.51 -4.96
N ASP A 11 11.20 6.36 -6.27
CA ASP A 11 10.16 6.80 -7.20
C ASP A 11 9.23 5.66 -7.67
N PHE A 12 9.64 4.41 -7.48
CA PHE A 12 8.85 3.26 -7.93
C PHE A 12 9.04 2.05 -7.02
N ALA A 13 7.94 1.47 -6.54
CA ALA A 13 7.97 0.22 -5.78
C ALA A 13 6.84 -0.72 -6.19
N GLN A 14 7.08 -2.01 -6.03
CA GLN A 14 6.07 -3.06 -6.24
C GLN A 14 6.04 -4.01 -5.03
N ALA A 15 4.85 -4.47 -4.67
CA ALA A 15 4.61 -5.38 -3.56
C ALA A 15 3.50 -6.38 -3.87
N GLY A 16 3.47 -7.49 -3.13
CA GLY A 16 2.40 -8.48 -3.14
C GLY A 16 1.64 -8.52 -1.82
N GLY A 17 0.31 -8.69 -1.89
CA GLY A 17 -0.59 -8.82 -0.75
C GLY A 17 -1.01 -10.27 -0.47
N LYS A 18 -1.19 -10.65 0.80
CA LYS A 18 -1.75 -11.96 1.21
C LYS A 18 -3.23 -11.89 1.59
N ASN A 19 -3.74 -10.70 1.86
CA ASN A 19 -5.08 -10.45 2.37
C ASN A 19 -5.87 -9.58 1.37
N PRO A 20 -6.44 -10.18 0.31
CA PRO A 20 -7.17 -9.44 -0.72
C PRO A 20 -8.41 -8.70 -0.17
N GLU A 21 -9.01 -9.19 0.91
CA GLU A 21 -10.16 -8.59 1.58
C GLU A 21 -9.86 -7.20 2.17
N LYS A 22 -8.58 -6.83 2.33
CA LYS A 22 -8.14 -5.54 2.90
C LYS A 22 -7.91 -4.44 1.85
N ILE A 23 -8.40 -4.63 0.62
CA ILE A 23 -8.16 -3.69 -0.48
C ILE A 23 -8.63 -2.27 -0.14
N ASP A 24 -9.82 -2.12 0.46
CA ASP A 24 -10.39 -0.81 0.79
C ASP A 24 -9.59 -0.10 1.90
N GLU A 25 -9.13 -0.85 2.90
CA GLU A 25 -8.26 -0.35 3.97
C GLU A 25 -6.93 0.18 3.40
N ALA A 26 -6.33 -0.56 2.45
CA ALA A 26 -5.09 -0.18 1.80
C ALA A 26 -5.23 1.11 0.97
N ILE A 27 -6.29 1.22 0.17
CA ILE A 27 -6.57 2.43 -0.63
C ILE A 27 -6.80 3.64 0.28
N ASN A 28 -7.54 3.49 1.38
CA ASN A 28 -7.80 4.59 2.31
C ASN A 28 -6.54 5.08 3.02
N ALA A 29 -5.60 4.19 3.36
CA ALA A 29 -4.32 4.60 3.92
C ALA A 29 -3.48 5.45 2.94
N VAL A 30 -3.46 5.08 1.65
CA VAL A 30 -2.79 5.88 0.60
C VAL A 30 -3.41 7.27 0.52
N ARG A 31 -4.74 7.38 0.51
CA ARG A 31 -5.44 8.67 0.51
C ARG A 31 -5.02 9.54 1.70
N LYS A 32 -4.99 8.97 2.91
CA LYS A 32 -4.56 9.69 4.12
C LYS A 32 -3.12 10.17 4.01
N GLN A 33 -2.23 9.35 3.48
CA GLN A 33 -0.82 9.68 3.36
C GLN A 33 -0.57 10.80 2.36
N ILE A 34 -1.23 10.77 1.20
CA ILE A 34 -1.16 11.85 0.20
C ILE A 34 -1.75 13.16 0.75
N ALA A 35 -2.86 13.09 1.50
CA ALA A 35 -3.50 14.27 2.09
C ALA A 35 -2.69 14.91 3.25
N SER A 36 -1.65 14.25 3.74
CA SER A 36 -0.79 14.73 4.84
C SER A 36 0.52 15.36 4.34
N ILE A 37 0.67 15.51 3.02
CA ILE A 37 1.78 16.18 2.33
C ILE A 37 1.28 17.58 1.91
#